data_AF-A0A7V4H1C4-F1
#
_entry.id   AF-A0A7V4H1C4-F1
#
_cell.length_a   1.000
_cell.length_b   1.000
_cell.length_c   1.000
_cell.angle_alpha   90.00
_cell.angle_beta   90.00
_cell.angle_gamma   90.00
#
_symmetry.space_group_name_H-M   'P 1'
#
loop_
_entity.id
_entity.type
_entity.pdbx_description
1 polymer ?
#
loop_
_entity_poly.entity_id
_entity_poly.type
_entity_poly.pdbx_seq_one_letter_code
_entity_poly.pdbx_strand_id
1 'polypeptide(L)'
;MQAQSHKGVRVVLMHPPLRNVLGAATPEYVDANRGHTPPLGLLYVQAAVERSAHTAIFLDADLEGWDHERAAQEALKHAPDLVGLQAMTFTVRDALLVARAIKRL
;
A
#
# COMPACT_ATOMS: atom_id res chain seq x y z
N MET A 1 34.78 -5.13 15.04
CA MET A 1 33.49 -5.72 14.65
C MET A 1 32.98 -4.94 13.44
N GLN A 2 33.30 -5.39 12.23
CA GLN A 2 32.89 -4.69 11.00
C GLN A 2 31.42 -5.01 10.75
N ALA A 3 30.55 -4.01 10.86
CA ALA A 3 29.14 -4.14 10.48
C ALA A 3 29.10 -4.43 8.97
N GLN A 4 28.49 -5.57 8.60
CA GLN A 4 28.23 -5.87 7.20
C GLN A 4 27.30 -4.78 6.66
N SER A 5 27.80 -4.00 5.70
CA SER A 5 27.02 -2.99 4.98
C SER A 5 26.03 -3.71 4.07
N HIS A 6 24.80 -3.90 4.53
CA HIS A 6 23.72 -4.40 3.68
C HIS A 6 23.26 -3.27 2.75
N LYS A 7 23.17 -3.57 1.45
CA LYS A 7 22.66 -2.66 0.42
C LYS A 7 21.27 -2.14 0.83
N GLY A 8 21.04 -0.84 0.71
CA GLY A 8 19.73 -0.23 0.92
C GLY A 8 18.67 -0.81 -0.01
N VAL A 9 17.49 -1.12 0.53
CA VAL A 9 16.33 -1.64 -0.20
C VAL A 9 15.40 -0.51 -0.61
N ARG A 10 14.82 -0.61 -1.81
CA ARG A 10 13.73 0.25 -2.28
C ARG A 10 12.38 -0.37 -1.93
N VAL A 11 11.66 0.29 -1.04
CA VAL A 11 10.35 -0.14 -0.56
C VAL A 11 9.26 0.71 -1.19
N VAL A 12 8.29 0.08 -1.85
CA VAL A 12 7.02 0.73 -2.16
C VAL A 12 6.02 0.38 -1.06
N LEU A 13 5.39 1.39 -0.48
CA LEU A 13 4.34 1.26 0.53
C LEU A 13 3.04 1.78 -0.09
N MET A 14 2.01 0.94 -0.15
CA MET A 14 0.78 1.27 -0.86
C MET A 14 -0.45 1.14 0.02
N HIS A 15 -1.29 2.19 -0.02
CA HIS A 15 -2.69 2.09 0.33
C HIS A 15 -3.46 1.55 -0.89
N PRO A 16 -4.03 0.32 -0.82
CA PRO A 16 -4.68 -0.31 -1.98
C PRO A 16 -6.00 0.38 -2.36
N PRO A 17 -6.54 0.09 -3.56
CA PRO A 17 -7.88 0.54 -3.94
C PRO A 17 -8.95 0.03 -2.97
N LEU A 18 -10.00 0.81 -2.69
CA LEU A 18 -11.12 0.37 -1.85
C LEU A 18 -12.32 -0.09 -2.70
N ARG A 19 -12.13 -1.13 -3.51
CA ARG A 19 -13.14 -1.58 -4.50
C ARG A 19 -13.94 -2.80 -4.04
N ASN A 20 -13.44 -3.54 -3.05
CA ASN A 20 -14.02 -4.79 -2.58
C ASN A 20 -14.07 -4.83 -1.05
N VAL A 21 -14.44 -3.69 -0.45
CA VAL A 21 -14.58 -3.54 0.99
C VAL A 21 -15.65 -4.51 1.48
N LEU A 22 -15.28 -5.36 2.44
CA LEU A 22 -16.22 -6.23 3.11
C LEU A 22 -17.15 -5.35 3.96
N GLY A 23 -18.46 -5.48 3.73
CA GLY A 23 -19.46 -4.69 4.44
C GLY A 23 -19.36 -4.91 5.95
N ALA A 24 -19.33 -3.80 6.70
CA ALA A 24 -19.57 -3.82 8.14
C ALA A 24 -21.08 -3.77 8.40
N ALA A 25 -21.52 -4.07 9.63
CA ALA A 25 -22.89 -3.85 10.06
C ALA A 25 -23.17 -2.35 10.29
N THR A 26 -22.83 -1.51 9.31
CA THR A 26 -23.01 -0.06 9.32
C THR A 26 -24.10 0.34 8.34
N PRO A 27 -24.94 1.34 8.68
CA PRO A 27 -25.90 1.88 7.72
C PRO A 27 -25.23 2.41 6.45
N GLU A 28 -25.84 2.21 5.28
CA GLU A 28 -25.27 2.59 3.97
C GLU A 28 -24.86 4.07 3.88
N TYR A 29 -25.58 4.97 4.55
CA TYR A 29 -25.25 6.41 4.54
C TYR A 29 -23.88 6.74 5.16
N VAL A 30 -23.36 5.86 6.03
CA VAL A 30 -22.04 6.02 6.64
C VAL A 30 -20.94 5.79 5.61
N ASP A 31 -21.13 4.81 4.72
CA ASP A 31 -20.18 4.52 3.65
C ASP A 31 -20.29 5.51 2.49
N ALA A 32 -21.50 6.01 2.20
CA ALA A 32 -21.73 7.01 1.14
C ALA A 32 -21.05 8.37 1.40
N ASN A 33 -20.74 8.69 2.67
CA ASN A 33 -20.09 9.94 3.07
C ASN A 33 -18.63 9.74 3.51
N ARG A 34 -18.04 8.57 3.26
CA ARG A 34 -16.61 8.36 3.50
C ARG A 34 -15.81 9.12 2.46
N GLY A 35 -15.26 10.26 2.86
CA GLY A 35 -14.16 10.89 2.12
C GLY A 35 -12.86 10.10 2.28
N HIS A 36 -11.80 10.54 1.61
CA HIS A 36 -10.47 9.96 1.77
C HIS A 36 -9.82 10.43 3.06
N THR A 37 -9.28 9.50 3.84
CA THR A 37 -8.48 9.81 5.03
C THR A 37 -7.04 9.37 4.78
N PRO A 38 -6.04 10.15 5.24
CA PRO A 38 -4.66 9.78 5.04
C PRO A 38 -4.36 8.46 5.79
N PRO A 39 -3.66 7.49 5.17
CA PRO A 39 -3.32 6.21 5.79
C PRO A 39 -2.15 6.39 6.77
N LEU A 40 -2.41 7.05 7.91
CA LEU A 40 -1.39 7.46 8.87
C LEU A 40 -0.49 6.31 9.32
N GLY A 41 -1.08 5.13 9.58
CA GLY A 41 -0.32 3.94 9.97
C GLY A 41 0.77 3.57 8.96
N LEU A 42 0.48 3.69 7.66
CA LEU A 42 1.44 3.43 6.59
C LEU A 42 2.49 4.55 6.48
N LEU A 43 2.09 5.81 6.68
CA LEU A 43 3.01 6.96 6.71
C LEU A 43 3.99 6.89 7.89
N TYR A 44 3.58 6.35 9.05
CA TYR A 44 4.52 6.05 10.15
C TYR A 44 5.56 5.01 9.77
N VAL A 45 5.17 3.95 9.03
CA VAL A 45 6.10 2.94 8.53
C VAL A 45 7.07 3.56 7.53
N GLN A 46 6.60 4.41 6.62
CA GLN A 46 7.45 5.16 5.70
C GLN A 46 8.51 5.97 6.46
N ALA A 47 8.10 6.78 7.44
CA ALA A 47 9.02 7.58 8.24
C ALA A 47 10.06 6.72 8.98
N ALA A 48 9.69 5.52 9.43
CA ALA A 48 10.64 4.59 10.03
C ALA A 48 11.64 4.02 9.02
N VAL A 49 11.20 3.69 7.80
CA VAL A 49 12.07 3.22 6.71
C VAL A 49 13.05 4.30 6.29
N GLU A 50 12.60 5.55 6.14
CA GLU A 50 13.44 6.70 5.76
C GLU A 50 14.50 7.06 6.81
N ARG A 51 14.31 6.64 8.08
CA ARG A 51 15.32 6.77 9.14
C ARG A 51 16.38 5.67 9.12
N SER A 52 16.29 4.72 8.19
CA SER A 52 17.24 3.63 8.01
C SER A 52 18.11 3.83 6.76
N ALA A 53 18.85 2.81 6.32
CA ALA A 53 19.60 2.82 5.06
C ALA A 53 18.73 2.52 3.82
N HIS A 54 17.40 2.42 3.99
CA HIS A 54 16.44 2.08 2.95
C HIS A 54 15.70 3.31 2.43
N THR A 55 15.08 3.21 1.26
CA THR A 55 14.25 4.27 0.68
C THR A 55 12.81 3.81 0.59
N ALA A 56 11.86 4.67 0.91
CA ALA A 56 10.44 4.39 0.80
C ALA A 56 9.77 5.27 -0.26
N ILE A 57 8.77 4.72 -0.94
CA ILE A 57 7.92 5.40 -1.91
C ILE A 57 6.49 5.10 -1.50
N PHE A 58 5.68 6.13 -1.29
CA PHE A 58 4.28 5.98 -0.93
C PHE A 58 3.36 6.15 -2.13
N LEU A 59 2.38 5.26 -2.25
CA LEU A 59 1.35 5.28 -3.29
C LEU A 59 -0.02 5.14 -2.63
N ASP A 60 -0.98 5.99 -3.02
CA ASP A 60 -2.36 5.91 -2.55
C ASP A 60 -3.30 5.58 -3.71
N ALA A 61 -3.51 4.29 -3.94
CA ALA A 61 -4.30 3.81 -5.07
C ALA A 61 -5.81 4.10 -4.91
N ASP A 62 -6.28 4.27 -3.67
CA ASP A 62 -7.66 4.70 -3.40
C ASP A 62 -7.87 6.15 -3.78
N LEU A 63 -6.99 7.05 -3.33
CA LEU A 63 -7.06 8.48 -3.65
C LEU A 63 -6.95 8.74 -5.16
N GLU A 64 -6.08 7.99 -5.84
CA GLU A 64 -5.85 8.10 -7.29
C GLU A 64 -6.91 7.39 -8.13
N GLY A 65 -7.85 6.67 -7.52
CA GLY A 65 -8.92 5.94 -8.23
C GLY A 65 -8.41 4.79 -9.10
N TRP A 66 -7.26 4.19 -8.77
CA TRP A 66 -6.69 3.09 -9.54
C TRP A 66 -7.44 1.77 -9.33
N ASP A 67 -7.37 0.88 -10.30
CA ASP A 67 -7.70 -0.53 -10.11
C ASP A 67 -6.46 -1.33 -9.68
N HIS A 68 -6.65 -2.64 -9.43
CA HIS A 68 -5.57 -3.50 -8.91
C HIS A 68 -4.40 -3.64 -9.88
N GLU A 69 -4.67 -3.66 -11.19
CA GLU A 69 -3.65 -3.80 -12.23
C GLU A 69 -2.86 -2.51 -12.38
N ARG A 70 -3.53 -1.36 -12.43
CA ARG A 70 -2.88 -0.06 -12.48
C ARG A 70 -2.04 0.17 -11.24
N ALA A 71 -2.55 -0.14 -10.05
CA ALA A 71 -1.80 -0.06 -8.81
C ALA A 71 -0.52 -0.92 -8.88
N ALA A 72 -0.62 -2.17 -9.33
CA ALA A 72 0.55 -3.04 -9.49
C ALA A 72 1.57 -2.48 -10.48
N GLN A 73 1.13 -1.97 -11.64
CA GLN A 73 2.00 -1.34 -12.62
C GLN A 73 2.71 -0.12 -12.06
N GLU A 74 2.00 0.76 -11.34
CA GLU A 74 2.59 1.94 -10.71
C GLU A 74 3.63 1.55 -9.66
N ALA A 75 3.35 0.55 -8.82
CA ALA A 75 4.33 0.04 -7.87
C ALA A 75 5.61 -0.46 -8.58
N LEU A 76 5.47 -1.23 -9.66
CA LEU A 76 6.60 -1.83 -10.38
C LEU A 76 7.45 -0.82 -11.18
N LYS A 77 6.89 0.32 -11.61
CA LYS A 77 7.66 1.39 -12.28
C LYS A 77 8.81 1.92 -11.43
N HIS A 78 8.71 1.81 -10.12
CA HIS A 78 9.75 2.24 -9.18
C HIS A 78 10.88 1.22 -8.99
N ALA A 79 10.82 0.07 -9.69
CA ALA A 79 11.74 -1.05 -9.52
C ALA A 79 11.98 -1.43 -8.02
N PRO A 80 10.91 -1.66 -7.24
CA PRO A 80 11.04 -1.96 -5.81
C PRO A 80 11.72 -3.32 -5.58
N ASP A 81 12.50 -3.43 -4.50
CA ASP A 81 12.92 -4.76 -4.01
C ASP A 81 11.88 -5.34 -3.03
N LEU A 82 11.03 -4.49 -2.44
CA LEU A 82 9.92 -4.87 -1.56
C LEU A 82 8.68 -4.02 -1.83
N VAL A 83 7.50 -4.64 -1.87
CA VAL A 83 6.21 -3.94 -1.85
C VAL A 83 5.45 -4.30 -0.58
N GLY A 84 5.14 -3.29 0.23
CA GLY A 84 4.26 -3.38 1.39
C GLY A 84 2.88 -2.84 1.05
N LEU A 85 1.83 -3.57 1.42
CA LEU A 85 0.44 -3.18 1.21
C LEU A 85 -0.25 -2.99 2.56
N GLN A 86 -0.97 -1.89 2.74
CA GLN A 86 -1.88 -1.76 3.88
C GLN A 86 -3.03 -2.74 3.71
N ALA A 87 -3.24 -3.61 4.71
CA ALA A 87 -4.35 -4.55 4.73
C ALA A 87 -5.04 -4.48 6.10
N MET A 88 -6.31 -4.07 6.10
CA MET A 88 -7.18 -4.15 7.28
C MET A 88 -8.25 -5.23 7.04
N THR A 89 -8.92 -5.69 8.09
CA THR A 89 -9.93 -6.76 8.02
C THR A 89 -10.91 -6.57 6.86
N PHE A 90 -11.45 -5.36 6.69
CA PHE A 90 -12.45 -5.07 5.65
C PHE A 90 -11.85 -4.81 4.26
N THR A 91 -10.55 -4.48 4.17
CA THR A 91 -9.88 -4.08 2.91
C THR A 91 -8.86 -5.11 2.42
N VAL A 92 -8.72 -6.23 3.15
CA VAL A 92 -7.72 -7.29 2.86
C VAL A 92 -7.88 -7.88 1.46
N ARG A 93 -9.11 -7.93 0.92
CA ARG A 93 -9.37 -8.47 -0.41
C ARG A 93 -8.68 -7.65 -1.49
N ASP A 94 -8.73 -6.32 -1.40
CA ASP A 94 -8.07 -5.45 -2.36
C ASP A 94 -6.54 -5.55 -2.27
N ALA A 95 -5.99 -5.59 -1.06
CA ALA A 95 -4.56 -5.83 -0.86
C ALA A 95 -4.11 -7.16 -1.50
N LEU A 96 -4.88 -8.24 -1.31
CA LEU A 96 -4.58 -9.54 -1.92
C LEU A 96 -4.60 -9.48 -3.46
N LEU A 97 -5.57 -8.77 -4.04
CA LEU A 97 -5.70 -8.63 -5.49
C LEU A 97 -4.53 -7.83 -6.09
N VAL A 98 -4.10 -6.75 -5.43
CA VAL A 98 -2.88 -6.02 -5.82
C VAL A 98 -1.64 -6.92 -5.71
N ALA A 99 -1.48 -7.64 -4.60
CA ALA A 99 -0.34 -8.55 -4.42
C ALA A 99 -0.28 -9.65 -5.49
N ARG A 100 -1.44 -10.17 -5.92
CA ARG A 100 -1.53 -11.13 -7.03
C ARG A 100 -1.14 -10.50 -8.37
N ALA A 101 -1.63 -9.29 -8.66
CA ALA A 101 -1.27 -8.58 -9.88
C ALA A 101 0.23 -8.28 -9.92
N ILE A 102 0.84 -7.81 -8.82
CA ILE A 102 2.29 -7.59 -8.72
C ILE A 102 3.08 -8.87 -9.00
N LYS A 103 2.68 -10.01 -8.44
CA LYS A 103 3.39 -11.28 -8.64
C LYS A 103 3.22 -11.88 -10.05
N ARG A 104 2.23 -11.40 -10.80
CA ARG A 104 1.89 -11.89 -12.14
C ARG A 104 2.65 -11.11 -13.23
N LEU A 105 2.95 -9.83 -12.98
CA LEU A 105 3.69 -8.92 -13.85
C LEU A 105 5.20 -9.07 -13.66
#